data_AF-A0ABD2MEW3-F1
#
_entry.id   AF-A0ABD2MEW3-F1
#
_cell.length_a   1.000
_cell.length_b   1.000
_cell.length_c   1.000
_cell.angle_alpha   90.00
_cell.angle_beta   90.00
_cell.angle_gamma   90.00
#
_symmetry.space_group_name_H-M   'P 1'
#
loop_
_entity.id
_entity.type
_entity.pdbx_description
1 polymer ?
#
loop_
_entity_poly.entity_id
_entity_poly.type
_entity_poly.pdbx_seq_one_letter_code
_entity_poly.pdbx_strand_id
1 'polypeptide(L)'
;MLITLFVPQMPTNVMLRYDNHSVPIEQQFVSCQPMDNGIIGQKCEFIVEQMALNKDMPNVTIWANLDGDNETIQQLGHQNISECETDGDDVDHSYCDTKLVISADQIDHLQKFPAGNIHKNTVIQINSTGESLHGRKLLQQQQEPVCPSGYVLFNYMNACNYPLMVTAASREYPPATTPVPANQQLSVCAQPVMSSGRVWASTDCAVQDSCVAAQPPVSLFEMTFNSDGSQFMDVSYVDGFSDPIGVRVKNCQPGQDQTVTFDPQAVANLRAMFPQMAEMDTVTGQTKVQSVCGHYNTPNVCCQNEFAGPSVCGPGKSGWTSDQKKAYDAFTAISGTSYAFAFDDKRATVQCNGATAVNIGFCKNP
;
A
#
# COMPACT_ATOMS: atom_id res chain seq x y z
N MET A 1 8.67 3.20 29.42
CA MET A 1 8.19 4.47 28.85
C MET A 1 7.53 4.09 27.54
N LEU A 2 6.19 3.97 27.54
CA LEU A 2 5.43 3.63 26.34
C LEU A 2 5.48 4.83 25.39
N ILE A 3 6.00 4.62 24.18
CA ILE A 3 5.78 5.55 23.07
C ILE A 3 4.68 4.90 22.24
N THR A 4 3.46 5.39 22.43
CA THR A 4 2.32 5.14 21.56
C THR A 4 2.65 5.71 20.18
N LEU A 5 2.70 4.84 19.17
CA LEU A 5 2.66 5.27 17.77
C LEU A 5 1.29 5.90 17.53
N PHE A 6 1.26 7.21 17.30
CA PHE A 6 0.09 7.90 16.77
C PHE A 6 -0.12 7.41 15.33
N VAL A 7 -0.98 6.40 15.18
CA VAL A 7 -1.65 6.14 13.91
C VAL A 7 -2.46 7.40 13.60
N PRO A 8 -2.34 8.03 12.41
CA PRO A 8 -3.24 9.09 11.99
C PRO A 8 -4.69 8.64 12.13
N GLN A 9 -5.38 9.10 13.17
CA GLN A 9 -6.83 8.95 13.21
C GLN A 9 -7.37 9.99 12.24
N MET A 10 -7.81 9.50 11.08
CA MET A 10 -8.50 10.28 10.07
C MET A 10 -9.62 11.09 10.73
N PRO A 11 -9.75 12.40 10.42
CA PRO A 11 -10.91 13.16 10.84
C PRO A 11 -12.18 12.52 10.30
N THR A 12 -12.99 11.93 11.18
CA THR A 12 -14.25 11.29 10.77
C THR A 12 -15.34 12.29 10.34
N ASN A 13 -15.04 13.60 10.26
CA ASN A 13 -16.06 14.67 10.23
C ASN A 13 -15.74 15.82 9.26
N VAL A 14 -14.99 15.58 8.18
CA VAL A 14 -14.89 16.54 7.08
C VAL A 14 -15.96 16.20 6.04
N MET A 15 -16.75 17.21 5.67
CA MET A 15 -17.90 17.05 4.77
C MET A 15 -17.82 18.05 3.62
N LEU A 16 -18.30 17.63 2.47
CA LEU A 16 -18.63 18.51 1.36
C LEU A 16 -20.06 19.00 1.52
N ARG A 17 -20.27 20.30 1.32
CA ARG A 17 -21.61 20.90 1.34
C ARG A 17 -21.89 21.61 0.02
N TYR A 18 -23.00 21.23 -0.60
CA TYR A 18 -23.55 21.83 -1.83
C TYR A 18 -25.08 21.83 -1.74
N ASP A 19 -25.75 22.90 -2.17
CA ASP A 19 -27.23 23.01 -2.19
C ASP A 19 -27.96 22.52 -0.93
N ASN A 20 -27.42 22.85 0.26
CA ASN A 20 -27.89 22.38 1.58
C ASN A 20 -27.79 20.86 1.85
N HIS A 21 -27.19 20.08 0.95
CA HIS A 21 -26.80 18.70 1.19
C HIS A 21 -25.38 18.65 1.78
N SER A 22 -25.16 17.76 2.73
CA SER A 22 -23.85 17.50 3.32
C SER A 22 -23.48 16.04 3.08
N VAL A 23 -22.33 15.81 2.45
CA VAL A 23 -21.82 14.48 2.12
C VAL A 23 -20.49 14.28 2.85
N PRO A 24 -20.32 13.21 3.63
CA PRO A 24 -19.03 12.90 4.24
C PRO A 24 -18.00 12.60 3.15
N ILE A 25 -16.77 13.10 3.31
CA ILE A 25 -15.68 12.73 2.40
C ILE A 25 -15.23 11.31 2.74
N GLU A 26 -15.33 10.41 1.76
CA GLU A 26 -14.89 9.03 1.93
C GLU A 26 -13.37 8.96 2.15
N GLN A 27 -12.92 7.99 2.94
CA GLN A 27 -11.53 7.85 3.39
C GLN A 27 -10.52 7.77 2.25
N GLN A 28 -10.94 7.26 1.09
CA GLN A 28 -10.11 7.13 -0.10
C GLN A 28 -9.71 8.48 -0.73
N PHE A 29 -10.33 9.58 -0.33
CA PHE A 29 -10.07 10.93 -0.84
C PHE A 29 -9.27 11.80 0.14
N VAL A 30 -8.68 11.20 1.19
CA VAL A 30 -7.97 11.91 2.25
C VAL A 30 -6.59 11.29 2.46
N SER A 31 -5.54 12.10 2.50
CA SER A 31 -4.17 11.69 2.76
C SER A 31 -3.60 12.53 3.90
N CYS A 32 -3.26 11.91 5.03
CA CYS A 32 -2.68 12.62 6.19
C CYS A 32 -1.19 12.28 6.36
N GLN A 33 -0.35 13.30 6.48
CA GLN A 33 1.10 13.18 6.67
C GLN A 33 1.54 13.86 7.97
N PRO A 34 2.58 13.37 8.68
CA PRO A 34 3.17 14.07 9.81
C PRO A 34 3.76 15.43 9.39
N MET A 35 3.76 16.43 10.27
CA MET A 35 4.37 17.73 9.97
C MET A 35 5.91 17.67 10.02
N ASP A 36 6.59 18.15 8.99
CA ASP A 36 8.06 18.04 8.79
C ASP A 36 8.92 18.96 9.68
N ASN A 37 8.30 19.82 10.50
CA ASN A 37 8.98 20.91 11.20
C ASN A 37 9.16 20.70 12.72
N GLY A 38 9.09 19.46 13.19
CA GLY A 38 9.31 19.12 14.61
C GLY A 38 8.17 19.53 15.55
N ILE A 39 7.05 20.01 14.99
CA ILE A 39 5.80 20.21 15.72
C ILE A 39 5.07 18.86 15.75
N ILE A 40 4.62 18.45 16.94
CA ILE A 40 3.79 17.24 17.10
C ILE A 40 2.45 17.55 16.43
N GLY A 41 2.14 16.88 15.33
CA GLY A 41 0.97 17.21 14.52
C GLY A 41 0.92 16.53 13.16
N GLN A 42 -0.25 16.55 12.53
CA GLN A 42 -0.48 15.99 11.19
C GLN A 42 -1.01 17.07 10.24
N LYS A 43 -0.86 16.83 8.94
CA LYS A 43 -1.38 17.63 7.86
C LYS A 43 -2.20 16.71 6.96
N CYS A 44 -3.49 16.98 6.81
CA CYS A 44 -4.35 16.20 5.92
C CYS A 44 -4.59 16.97 4.62
N GLU A 45 -4.37 16.29 3.50
CA GLU A 45 -4.65 16.72 2.13
C GLU A 45 -5.86 15.95 1.61
N PHE A 46 -6.90 16.67 1.20
CA PHE A 46 -8.06 16.08 0.54
C PHE A 46 -7.81 16.11 -0.96
N ILE A 47 -7.88 14.96 -1.62
CA ILE A 47 -7.66 14.79 -3.06
C ILE A 47 -9.00 14.38 -3.65
N VAL A 48 -9.70 15.35 -4.25
CA VAL A 48 -11.08 15.19 -4.75
C VAL A 48 -11.09 14.74 -6.22
N GLU A 49 -9.95 14.29 -6.74
CA GLU A 49 -9.70 13.97 -8.17
C GLU A 49 -10.67 12.95 -8.79
N GLN A 50 -11.48 12.23 -8.01
CA GLN A 50 -12.46 11.25 -8.54
C GLN A 50 -13.87 11.38 -7.96
N MET A 51 -14.21 12.49 -7.28
CA MET A 51 -15.61 12.74 -6.98
C MET A 51 -16.29 13.25 -8.24
N ALA A 52 -17.18 12.43 -8.81
CA ALA A 52 -18.05 12.82 -9.90
C ALA A 52 -19.01 13.91 -9.40
N LEU A 53 -18.63 15.18 -9.56
CA LEU A 53 -19.46 16.32 -9.20
C LEU A 53 -20.27 16.69 -10.44
N ASN A 54 -21.59 16.65 -10.35
CA ASN A 54 -22.46 17.13 -11.42
C ASN A 54 -22.04 18.55 -11.85
N LYS A 55 -21.79 18.73 -13.16
CA LYS A 55 -21.27 19.96 -13.76
C LYS A 55 -22.12 21.22 -13.51
N ASP A 56 -23.41 21.04 -13.23
CA ASP A 56 -24.38 22.12 -13.03
C ASP A 56 -24.47 22.53 -11.56
N MET A 57 -23.72 21.89 -10.65
CA MET A 57 -23.68 22.25 -9.23
C MET A 57 -22.97 23.60 -9.01
N PRO A 58 -23.49 24.44 -8.10
CA PRO A 58 -22.77 25.63 -7.66
C PRO A 58 -21.52 25.26 -6.84
N ASN A 59 -20.62 26.25 -6.63
CA ASN A 59 -19.38 26.12 -5.87
C ASN A 59 -19.52 25.22 -4.64
N VAL A 60 -18.65 24.21 -4.55
CA VAL A 60 -18.63 23.27 -3.42
C VAL A 60 -17.88 23.90 -2.26
N THR A 61 -18.42 23.77 -1.05
CA THR A 61 -17.77 24.27 0.18
C THR A 61 -17.39 23.10 1.08
N ILE A 62 -16.22 23.18 1.71
CA ILE A 62 -15.71 22.12 2.59
C ILE A 62 -15.86 22.58 4.02
N TRP A 63 -16.42 21.74 4.89
CA TRP A 63 -16.74 22.07 6.28
C TRP A 63 -16.25 21.00 7.26
N ALA A 64 -15.91 21.42 8.47
CA ALA A 64 -15.59 20.52 9.58
C ALA A 64 -16.01 21.10 10.93
N ASN A 65 -16.19 20.24 11.93
CA ASN A 65 -16.44 20.65 13.32
C ASN A 65 -15.11 20.81 14.06
N LEU A 66 -14.70 22.06 14.28
CA LEU A 66 -13.42 22.43 14.91
C LEU A 66 -13.57 22.99 16.33
N ASP A 67 -14.78 23.19 16.86
CA ASP A 67 -14.98 23.85 18.16
C ASP A 67 -15.22 22.86 19.31
N GLY A 68 -15.30 21.57 18.99
CA GLY A 68 -15.41 20.50 19.98
C GLY A 68 -16.76 20.46 20.71
N ASP A 69 -17.79 21.08 20.16
CA ASP A 69 -19.19 20.86 20.54
C ASP A 69 -19.90 19.96 19.51
N ASN A 70 -21.11 19.48 19.79
CA ASN A 70 -21.87 18.66 18.84
C ASN A 70 -22.83 19.50 17.98
N GLU A 71 -22.59 20.80 17.84
CA GLU A 71 -23.56 21.72 17.25
C GLU A 71 -22.96 22.57 16.12
N THR A 72 -21.67 22.91 16.15
CA THR A 72 -21.08 23.90 15.23
C THR A 72 -20.18 23.29 14.16
N ILE A 73 -20.19 23.89 12.96
CA ILE A 73 -19.30 23.54 11.84
C ILE A 73 -18.71 24.82 11.23
N GLN A 74 -17.44 24.76 10.84
CA GLN A 74 -16.67 25.84 10.24
C GLN A 74 -16.32 25.53 8.78
N GLN A 75 -16.30 26.55 7.93
CA GLN A 75 -15.89 26.41 6.53
C GLN A 75 -14.36 26.42 6.44
N LEU A 76 -13.81 25.36 5.85
CA LEU A 76 -12.36 25.18 5.67
C LEU A 76 -11.89 25.69 4.31
N GLY A 77 -12.75 25.65 3.29
CA GLY A 77 -12.40 26.08 1.93
C GLY A 77 -13.58 26.05 0.98
N HIS A 78 -13.37 26.52 -0.25
CA HIS A 78 -14.34 26.43 -1.34
C HIS A 78 -13.66 26.04 -2.66
N GLN A 79 -14.35 25.24 -3.47
CA GLN A 79 -13.95 24.85 -4.82
C GLN A 79 -14.92 25.43 -5.83
N ASN A 80 -14.38 26.15 -6.81
CA ASN A 80 -15.15 26.63 -7.95
C ASN A 80 -15.22 25.53 -9.02
N ILE A 81 -16.42 25.02 -9.29
CA ILE A 81 -16.62 23.88 -10.21
C ILE A 81 -16.38 24.29 -11.67
N SER A 82 -16.53 25.57 -12.01
CA SER A 82 -16.22 26.05 -13.36
C SER A 82 -14.73 26.00 -13.70
N GLU A 83 -13.86 25.80 -12.72
CA GLU A 83 -12.40 25.69 -12.88
C GLU A 83 -11.92 24.24 -12.96
N CYS A 84 -12.85 23.28 -12.93
CA CYS A 84 -12.58 21.85 -12.94
C CYS A 84 -12.61 21.27 -14.37
N GLU A 85 -12.04 20.09 -14.54
CA GLU A 85 -11.98 19.41 -15.83
C GLU A 85 -13.26 18.59 -16.07
N THR A 86 -13.84 18.68 -17.26
CA THR A 86 -14.92 17.80 -17.70
C THR A 86 -14.33 16.74 -18.63
N ASP A 87 -14.57 15.47 -18.36
CA ASP A 87 -14.17 14.41 -19.28
C ASP A 87 -15.02 14.51 -20.56
N GLY A 88 -14.39 14.32 -21.72
CA GLY A 88 -15.06 14.41 -23.02
C GLY A 88 -16.11 13.32 -23.23
N ASP A 89 -15.97 12.19 -22.54
CA ASP A 89 -16.90 11.06 -22.59
C ASP A 89 -17.97 11.10 -21.46
N ASP A 90 -17.76 11.90 -20.41
CA ASP A 90 -18.67 12.09 -19.29
C ASP A 90 -19.11 13.56 -19.19
N VAL A 91 -20.12 13.89 -20.01
CA VAL A 91 -20.63 15.26 -20.15
C VAL A 91 -21.42 15.76 -18.95
N ASP A 92 -21.67 14.92 -17.94
CA ASP A 92 -22.51 15.27 -16.79
C ASP A 92 -21.71 15.53 -15.52
N HIS A 93 -20.40 15.21 -15.50
CA HIS A 93 -19.56 15.36 -14.32
C HIS A 93 -18.29 16.19 -14.57
N SER A 94 -17.84 16.87 -13.51
CA SER A 94 -16.61 17.65 -13.43
C SER A 94 -15.69 17.06 -12.37
N TYR A 95 -14.40 17.06 -12.66
CA TYR A 95 -13.32 16.49 -11.85
C TYR A 95 -12.36 17.62 -11.43
N CYS A 96 -12.23 17.83 -10.12
CA CYS A 96 -11.45 18.92 -9.56
C CYS A 96 -10.20 18.38 -8.85
N ASP A 97 -9.01 18.82 -9.26
CA ASP A 97 -7.80 18.70 -8.45
C ASP A 97 -7.82 19.78 -7.35
N THR A 98 -8.61 19.48 -6.31
CA THR A 98 -8.78 20.36 -5.14
C THR A 98 -7.83 19.89 -4.06
N LYS A 99 -6.99 20.79 -3.53
CA LYS A 99 -6.09 20.52 -2.40
C LYS A 99 -6.48 21.32 -1.17
N LEU A 100 -7.16 20.70 -0.21
CA LEU A 100 -7.42 21.31 1.10
C LEU A 100 -6.38 20.84 2.11
N VAL A 101 -5.78 21.78 2.86
CA VAL A 101 -4.81 21.49 3.92
C VAL A 101 -5.43 21.81 5.27
N ILE A 102 -5.54 20.81 6.15
CA ILE A 102 -5.90 21.01 7.58
C ILE A 102 -4.63 20.95 8.41
N SER A 103 -4.36 21.99 9.20
CA SER A 103 -3.18 22.08 10.06
C SER A 103 -3.35 21.28 11.35
N ALA A 104 -2.24 20.94 12.02
CA ALA A 104 -2.27 20.09 13.21
C ALA A 104 -3.08 20.65 14.38
N ASP A 105 -3.04 21.96 14.59
CA ASP A 105 -3.84 22.66 15.59
C ASP A 105 -5.34 22.52 15.30
N GLN A 106 -5.75 22.48 14.03
CA GLN A 106 -7.14 22.23 13.64
C GLN A 106 -7.53 20.75 13.84
N ILE A 107 -6.58 19.81 13.66
CA ILE A 107 -6.84 18.37 13.79
C ILE A 107 -7.17 17.98 15.23
N ASP A 108 -6.45 18.53 16.21
CA ASP A 108 -6.66 18.22 17.64
C ASP A 108 -8.06 18.64 18.16
N HIS A 109 -8.77 19.49 17.41
CA HIS A 109 -10.10 19.96 17.76
C HIS A 109 -11.24 19.28 16.98
N LEU A 110 -10.94 18.33 16.09
CA LEU A 110 -11.95 17.61 15.30
C LEU A 110 -12.73 16.61 16.16
N GLN A 111 -14.04 16.84 16.34
CA GLN A 111 -14.93 15.93 17.10
C GLN A 111 -16.01 15.25 16.25
N LYS A 112 -16.42 14.04 16.66
CA LYS A 112 -17.48 13.23 16.03
C LYS A 112 -18.83 13.94 16.05
N PHE A 113 -19.39 14.18 14.86
CA PHE A 113 -20.75 14.73 14.72
C PHE A 113 -21.71 13.60 14.30
N PRO A 114 -22.80 13.34 15.04
CA PRO A 114 -23.78 12.32 14.64
C PRO A 114 -24.46 12.75 13.34
N ALA A 115 -24.45 11.87 12.33
CA ALA A 115 -24.93 12.14 10.96
C ALA A 115 -26.46 12.35 10.81
N GLY A 116 -27.13 12.89 11.83
CA GLY A 116 -28.55 13.20 11.82
C GLY A 116 -28.80 14.66 12.19
N ASN A 117 -29.25 15.45 11.21
CA ASN A 117 -29.81 16.80 11.34
C ASN A 117 -28.82 17.96 11.60
N ILE A 118 -28.10 18.37 10.56
CA ILE A 118 -27.50 19.72 10.51
C ILE A 118 -28.64 20.74 10.29
N HIS A 119 -29.07 21.42 11.36
CA HIS A 119 -30.11 22.44 11.27
C HIS A 119 -29.62 23.73 10.58
N LYS A 120 -30.51 24.46 9.92
CA LYS A 120 -30.21 25.68 9.13
C LYS A 120 -29.54 26.83 9.90
N ASN A 121 -29.45 26.77 11.23
CA ASN A 121 -28.97 27.86 12.10
C ASN A 121 -27.64 27.59 12.82
N THR A 122 -26.94 26.48 12.55
CA THR A 122 -25.66 26.15 13.21
C THR A 122 -24.42 26.63 12.46
N VAL A 123 -24.55 27.69 11.68
CA VAL A 123 -23.47 28.23 10.83
C VAL A 123 -22.91 29.50 11.48
N ILE A 124 -21.69 29.43 12.02
CA ILE A 124 -20.91 30.64 12.35
C ILE A 124 -20.09 30.99 11.10
N GLN A 125 -20.52 32.02 10.36
CA GLN A 125 -19.69 32.65 9.34
C GLN A 125 -18.59 33.44 10.03
N ILE A 126 -17.41 32.85 10.19
CA ILE A 126 -16.21 33.60 10.56
C ILE A 126 -15.52 33.98 9.24
N ASN A 127 -15.19 35.26 9.08
CA ASN A 127 -14.42 35.79 7.96
C ASN A 127 -13.00 35.19 7.95
N SER A 128 -12.85 33.95 7.47
CA SER A 128 -11.55 33.39 7.14
C SER A 128 -11.22 33.75 5.70
N THR A 129 -9.99 34.19 5.49
CA THR A 129 -9.39 34.53 4.19
C THR A 129 -9.13 33.26 3.38
N GLY A 130 -10.17 32.45 3.16
CA GLY A 130 -10.09 31.22 2.38
C GLY A 130 -9.55 31.53 1.01
N GLU A 131 -8.30 31.12 0.74
CA GLU A 131 -7.73 31.23 -0.58
C GLU A 131 -8.57 30.38 -1.54
N SER A 132 -8.93 30.96 -2.69
CA SER A 132 -9.60 30.21 -3.75
C SER A 132 -8.73 29.03 -4.14
N LEU A 133 -9.27 27.82 -4.03
CA LEU A 133 -8.61 26.60 -4.48
C LEU A 133 -8.64 26.59 -6.01
N HIS A 134 -7.54 27.03 -6.62
CA HIS A 134 -7.40 27.10 -8.08
C HIS A 134 -7.10 25.71 -8.63
N GLY A 135 -8.03 25.13 -9.38
CA GLY A 135 -7.77 23.92 -10.16
C GLY A 135 -6.72 24.20 -11.22
N ARG A 136 -5.61 23.44 -11.23
CA ARG A 136 -4.61 23.54 -12.30
C ARG A 136 -4.78 22.37 -13.28
N LYS A 137 -4.89 22.71 -14.56
CA LYS A 137 -4.53 21.80 -15.67
C LYS A 137 -3.03 21.49 -15.57
N LEU A 138 -2.66 20.33 -15.02
CA LEU A 138 -1.29 19.83 -15.05
C LEU A 138 -1.14 18.72 -16.11
N LEU A 139 -0.83 19.15 -17.33
CA LEU A 139 -0.05 18.32 -18.24
C LEU A 139 1.41 18.32 -17.74
N GLN A 140 1.88 17.19 -17.17
CA GLN A 140 3.25 16.62 -17.23
C GLN A 140 3.70 15.91 -15.93
N GLN A 141 4.19 14.68 -16.09
CA GLN A 141 5.17 13.95 -15.26
C GLN A 141 4.96 13.99 -13.73
N GLN A 142 4.31 12.95 -13.20
CA GLN A 142 4.24 12.65 -11.77
C GLN A 142 5.65 12.64 -11.17
N GLN A 143 5.97 13.65 -10.37
CA GLN A 143 7.19 13.68 -9.58
C GLN A 143 6.95 12.83 -8.34
N GLU A 144 7.71 11.74 -8.18
CA GLU A 144 7.54 10.79 -7.08
C GLU A 144 7.63 11.50 -5.71
N PRO A 145 6.81 11.10 -4.72
CA PRO A 145 6.84 11.68 -3.39
C PRO A 145 8.26 11.60 -2.79
N VAL A 146 8.75 12.73 -2.29
CA VAL A 146 10.12 12.85 -1.78
C VAL A 146 10.12 12.49 -0.29
N CYS A 147 10.80 11.40 0.07
CA CYS A 147 10.97 11.03 1.47
C CYS A 147 11.99 11.94 2.20
N PRO A 148 11.86 12.09 3.53
CA PRO A 148 12.87 12.80 4.33
C PRO A 148 14.27 12.22 4.13
N SER A 149 15.30 13.04 4.36
CA SER A 149 16.68 12.59 4.22
C SER A 149 16.95 11.36 5.08
N GLY A 150 17.51 10.32 4.46
CA GLY A 150 17.78 9.04 5.10
C GLY A 150 16.63 8.03 5.03
N TYR A 151 15.45 8.35 4.51
CA TYR A 151 14.37 7.38 4.33
C TYR A 151 14.42 6.74 2.94
N VAL A 152 13.86 5.55 2.83
CA VAL A 152 13.65 4.85 1.55
C VAL A 152 12.17 4.96 1.18
N LEU A 153 11.90 5.36 -0.06
CA LEU A 153 10.54 5.42 -0.59
C LEU A 153 10.07 4.02 -0.99
N PHE A 154 8.92 3.58 -0.52
CA PHE A 154 8.26 2.37 -0.95
C PHE A 154 7.01 2.73 -1.74
N ASN A 155 6.93 2.26 -2.98
CA ASN A 155 5.77 2.43 -3.84
C ASN A 155 5.09 1.09 -4.03
N TYR A 156 3.93 0.90 -3.41
CA TYR A 156 3.07 -0.25 -3.62
C TYR A 156 2.17 0.02 -4.83
N MET A 157 2.24 -0.81 -5.86
CA MET A 157 1.41 -0.70 -7.06
C MET A 157 0.56 -1.95 -7.18
N ASN A 158 -0.76 -1.78 -7.18
CA ASN A 158 -1.69 -2.87 -7.41
C ASN A 158 -2.18 -2.84 -8.86
N ALA A 159 -1.69 -3.75 -9.71
CA ALA A 159 -2.26 -3.95 -11.05
C ALA A 159 -3.13 -5.21 -11.13
N CYS A 160 -3.45 -5.81 -9.98
CA CYS A 160 -4.45 -6.86 -9.94
C CYS A 160 -5.83 -6.22 -10.20
N ASN A 161 -6.76 -7.01 -10.73
CA ASN A 161 -8.13 -6.55 -11.00
C ASN A 161 -9.04 -6.59 -9.76
N TYR A 162 -8.46 -6.64 -8.57
CA TYR A 162 -9.12 -6.65 -7.27
C TYR A 162 -8.33 -5.80 -6.27
N PRO A 163 -9.00 -5.23 -5.24
CA PRO A 163 -8.33 -4.47 -4.19
C PRO A 163 -7.43 -5.37 -3.35
N LEU A 164 -6.32 -4.81 -2.84
CA LEU A 164 -5.39 -5.48 -1.96
C LEU A 164 -5.28 -4.75 -0.63
N MET A 165 -5.13 -5.51 0.45
CA MET A 165 -4.66 -5.02 1.74
C MET A 165 -3.16 -5.31 1.82
N VAL A 166 -2.33 -4.31 1.54
CA VAL A 166 -0.88 -4.45 1.60
C VAL A 166 -0.42 -4.26 3.03
N THR A 167 0.27 -5.26 3.58
CA THR A 167 0.81 -5.22 4.93
C THR A 167 2.33 -5.22 4.88
N ALA A 168 2.94 -4.30 5.62
CA ALA A 168 4.37 -4.25 5.87
C ALA A 168 4.63 -4.50 7.35
N ALA A 169 5.55 -5.40 7.68
CA ALA A 169 5.95 -5.70 9.05
C ALA A 169 7.47 -5.76 9.17
N SER A 170 8.00 -5.39 10.33
CA SER A 170 9.41 -5.57 10.65
C SER A 170 9.58 -5.95 12.12
N ARG A 171 10.81 -6.28 12.53
CA ARG A 171 11.10 -6.53 13.96
C ARG A 171 11.05 -5.25 14.81
N GLU A 172 11.36 -4.11 14.21
CA GLU A 172 11.47 -2.82 14.89
C GLU A 172 10.16 -2.05 14.95
N TYR A 173 9.25 -2.29 13.99
CA TYR A 173 8.01 -1.54 13.83
C TYR A 173 6.80 -2.48 13.81
N PRO A 174 5.68 -2.11 14.45
CA PRO A 174 4.46 -2.90 14.37
C PRO A 174 4.00 -2.99 12.91
N PRO A 175 3.33 -4.09 12.53
CA PRO A 175 2.80 -4.22 11.18
C PRO A 175 1.83 -3.08 10.86
N ALA A 176 1.90 -2.59 9.63
CA ALA A 176 1.01 -1.58 9.09
C ALA A 176 0.33 -2.13 7.84
N THR A 177 -1.01 -2.09 7.84
CA THR A 177 -1.83 -2.56 6.72
C THR A 177 -2.54 -1.38 6.06
N THR A 178 -2.34 -1.22 4.76
CA THR A 178 -2.93 -0.15 3.96
C THR A 178 -3.69 -0.71 2.76
N PRO A 179 -4.93 -0.26 2.51
CA PRO A 179 -5.64 -0.63 1.30
C PRO A 179 -4.93 0.00 0.08
N VAL A 180 -4.75 -0.82 -0.96
CA VAL A 180 -4.30 -0.38 -2.29
C VAL A 180 -5.35 -0.86 -3.28
N PRO A 181 -6.29 0.00 -3.71
CA PRO A 181 -7.35 -0.38 -4.65
C PRO A 181 -6.79 -0.91 -5.97
N ALA A 182 -7.62 -1.62 -6.72
CA ALA A 182 -7.25 -2.14 -8.03
C ALA A 182 -6.79 -1.00 -8.96
N ASN A 183 -5.68 -1.21 -9.68
CA ASN A 183 -5.05 -0.25 -10.58
C ASN A 183 -4.59 1.06 -9.92
N GLN A 184 -4.40 1.07 -8.60
CA GLN A 184 -3.88 2.22 -7.87
C GLN A 184 -2.48 1.96 -7.31
N GLN A 185 -1.87 3.03 -6.80
CA GLN A 185 -0.59 2.98 -6.12
C GLN A 185 -0.63 3.78 -4.82
N LEU A 186 0.20 3.36 -3.87
CA LEU A 186 0.41 4.03 -2.59
C LEU A 186 1.90 4.16 -2.33
N SER A 187 2.32 5.31 -1.83
CA SER A 187 3.70 5.60 -1.48
C SER A 187 3.85 5.75 0.02
N VAL A 188 4.83 5.07 0.61
CA VAL A 188 5.16 5.17 2.04
C VAL A 188 6.66 5.37 2.22
N CYS A 189 7.06 6.17 3.20
CA CYS A 189 8.48 6.34 3.54
C CYS A 189 8.83 5.43 4.72
N ALA A 190 9.85 4.60 4.58
CA ALA A 190 10.36 3.76 5.66
C ALA A 190 11.76 4.20 6.09
N GLN A 191 12.06 4.02 7.38
CA GLN A 191 13.38 4.31 7.93
C GLN A 191 14.44 3.37 7.33
N PRO A 192 15.71 3.81 7.26
CA PRO A 192 16.77 3.08 6.58
C PRO A 192 17.34 1.92 7.40
N VAL A 193 16.89 1.73 8.64
CA VAL A 193 17.36 0.63 9.49
C VAL A 193 16.18 -0.27 9.80
N MET A 194 16.21 -1.45 9.21
CA MET A 194 15.20 -2.51 9.39
C MET A 194 15.96 -3.82 9.44
N SER A 195 16.12 -4.43 10.61
CA SER A 195 16.94 -5.64 10.73
C SER A 195 16.32 -6.85 10.03
N SER A 196 15.00 -6.81 9.81
CA SER A 196 14.25 -7.75 8.99
C SER A 196 12.83 -7.19 8.79
N GLY A 197 12.44 -7.01 7.53
CA GLY A 197 11.13 -6.51 7.10
C GLY A 197 10.53 -7.39 6.01
N ARG A 198 9.20 -7.44 5.96
CA ARG A 198 8.41 -8.20 4.98
C ARG A 198 7.19 -7.42 4.55
N VAL A 199 6.86 -7.51 3.27
CA VAL A 199 5.67 -6.93 2.66
C VAL A 199 4.90 -8.04 1.95
N TRP A 200 3.58 -8.07 2.15
CA TRP A 200 2.68 -8.99 1.46
C TRP A 200 1.35 -8.33 1.16
N ALA A 201 0.57 -8.95 0.30
CA ALA A 201 -0.80 -8.54 0.03
C ALA A 201 -1.79 -9.61 0.47
N SER A 202 -2.92 -9.15 0.98
CA SER A 202 -4.04 -9.97 1.41
C SER A 202 -5.33 -9.46 0.80
N THR A 203 -6.31 -10.35 0.67
CA THR A 203 -7.56 -10.15 -0.06
C THR A 203 -8.79 -10.44 0.80
N ASP A 204 -8.58 -11.10 1.93
CA ASP A 204 -9.59 -11.79 2.75
C ASP A 204 -9.82 -11.13 4.13
N CYS A 205 -9.30 -9.92 4.34
CA CYS A 205 -9.47 -9.20 5.59
C CYS A 205 -10.55 -8.14 5.49
N ALA A 206 -11.71 -8.40 6.10
CA ALA A 206 -12.78 -7.41 6.26
C ALA A 206 -12.41 -6.29 7.25
N VAL A 207 -11.36 -6.46 8.07
CA VAL A 207 -10.89 -5.52 9.11
C VAL A 207 -9.35 -5.54 9.15
N GLN A 208 -8.69 -4.39 9.30
CA GLN A 208 -7.22 -4.28 9.26
C GLN A 208 -6.49 -5.25 10.22
N ASP A 209 -7.04 -5.51 11.41
CA ASP A 209 -6.41 -6.37 12.42
C ASP A 209 -6.27 -7.85 11.99
N SER A 210 -7.10 -8.33 11.06
CA SER A 210 -7.02 -9.72 10.59
C SER A 210 -5.91 -9.96 9.56
N CYS A 211 -5.30 -8.89 9.03
CA CYS A 211 -4.28 -8.93 7.97
C CYS A 211 -2.83 -8.82 8.48
N VAL A 212 -2.68 -8.65 9.79
CA VAL A 212 -1.39 -8.37 10.45
C VAL A 212 -0.44 -9.56 10.39
N ALA A 213 -0.97 -10.78 10.24
CA ALA A 213 -0.18 -11.99 10.11
C ALA A 213 -0.30 -12.56 8.69
N ALA A 214 0.82 -12.67 7.98
CA ALA A 214 0.88 -13.36 6.70
C ALA A 214 0.45 -14.82 6.88
N GLN A 215 -0.63 -15.23 6.20
CA GLN A 215 -1.13 -16.60 6.20
C GLN A 215 -0.69 -17.29 4.89
N PRO A 216 0.20 -18.30 4.95
CA PRO A 216 0.50 -19.14 3.80
C PRO A 216 -0.78 -19.78 3.22
N PRO A 217 -0.92 -19.90 1.88
CA PRO A 217 0.06 -19.54 0.86
C PRO A 217 0.13 -18.03 0.60
N VAL A 218 1.32 -17.46 0.69
CA VAL A 218 1.53 -16.01 0.58
C VAL A 218 2.83 -15.70 -0.14
N SER A 219 2.75 -14.81 -1.14
CA SER A 219 3.93 -14.25 -1.79
C SER A 219 4.50 -13.11 -0.94
N LEU A 220 5.82 -13.11 -0.72
CA LEU A 220 6.49 -12.12 0.11
C LEU A 220 7.48 -11.29 -0.70
N PHE A 221 7.59 -10.02 -0.34
CA PHE A 221 8.79 -9.22 -0.60
C PHE A 221 9.51 -9.00 0.73
N GLU A 222 10.75 -9.45 0.85
CA GLU A 222 11.52 -9.38 2.08
C GLU A 222 12.67 -8.38 1.93
N MET A 223 13.05 -7.76 3.04
CA MET A 223 14.10 -6.75 3.07
C MET A 223 14.86 -6.75 4.40
N THR A 224 16.14 -6.45 4.34
CA THR A 224 17.02 -6.24 5.48
C THR A 224 17.90 -5.04 5.18
N PHE A 225 17.77 -3.97 5.97
CA PHE A 225 18.61 -2.78 5.88
C PHE A 225 19.52 -2.71 7.10
N ASN A 226 20.81 -2.95 6.88
CA ASN A 226 21.82 -3.02 7.92
C ASN A 226 22.38 -1.65 8.28
N SER A 227 22.94 -1.54 9.48
CA SER A 227 23.57 -0.31 9.97
C SER A 227 24.81 0.12 9.19
N ASP A 228 25.43 -0.79 8.45
CA ASP A 228 26.57 -0.49 7.56
C ASP A 228 26.15 0.08 6.19
N GLY A 229 24.84 0.26 5.97
CA GLY A 229 24.25 0.78 4.74
C GLY A 229 23.98 -0.29 3.69
N SER A 230 24.34 -1.55 3.93
CA SER A 230 23.98 -2.66 3.04
C SER A 230 22.49 -2.98 3.17
N GLN A 231 21.86 -3.23 2.02
CA GLN A 231 20.45 -3.55 1.91
C GLN A 231 20.32 -4.86 1.13
N PHE A 232 19.62 -5.83 1.70
CA PHE A 232 19.32 -7.11 1.08
C PHE A 232 17.82 -7.19 0.86
N MET A 233 17.40 -7.57 -0.33
CA MET A 233 16.00 -7.61 -0.72
C MET A 233 15.75 -8.82 -1.60
N ASP A 234 14.55 -9.38 -1.51
CA ASP A 234 14.17 -10.53 -2.33
C ASP A 234 12.66 -10.67 -2.45
N VAL A 235 12.24 -11.35 -3.52
CA VAL A 235 10.88 -11.89 -3.64
C VAL A 235 10.94 -13.35 -3.26
N SER A 236 10.04 -13.77 -2.38
CA SER A 236 10.06 -15.09 -1.76
C SER A 236 8.70 -15.77 -1.89
N TYR A 237 8.75 -17.00 -2.42
CA TYR A 237 7.63 -17.93 -2.51
C TYR A 237 7.84 -19.15 -1.58
N VAL A 238 8.75 -19.04 -0.60
CA VAL A 238 9.02 -20.07 0.41
C VAL A 238 7.76 -20.40 1.22
N ASP A 239 6.93 -19.38 1.45
CA ASP A 239 5.64 -19.47 2.14
C ASP A 239 4.46 -19.65 1.18
N GLY A 240 4.73 -19.93 -0.10
CA GLY A 240 3.74 -20.21 -1.14
C GLY A 240 3.53 -19.03 -2.07
N PHE A 241 2.48 -19.12 -2.88
CA PHE A 241 2.14 -18.13 -3.89
C PHE A 241 0.70 -17.66 -3.72
N SER A 242 0.50 -16.36 -3.55
CA SER A 242 -0.81 -15.72 -3.61
C SER A 242 -0.96 -14.90 -4.89
N ASP A 243 -0.08 -13.92 -5.04
CA ASP A 243 -0.04 -12.94 -6.12
C ASP A 243 1.40 -12.80 -6.64
N PRO A 244 1.61 -12.58 -7.94
CA PRO A 244 2.95 -12.38 -8.44
C PRO A 244 3.46 -10.97 -8.08
N ILE A 245 4.72 -10.90 -7.66
CA ILE A 245 5.38 -9.66 -7.23
C ILE A 245 6.51 -9.33 -8.19
N GLY A 246 6.47 -8.13 -8.78
CA GLY A 246 7.60 -7.51 -9.48
C GLY A 246 8.19 -6.38 -8.65
N VAL A 247 9.50 -6.22 -8.63
CA VAL A 247 10.18 -5.21 -7.82
C VAL A 247 11.21 -4.45 -8.64
N ARG A 248 11.25 -3.13 -8.50
CA ARG A 248 12.37 -2.30 -8.97
C ARG A 248 12.94 -1.49 -7.83
N VAL A 249 14.20 -1.76 -7.53
CA VAL A 249 14.99 -1.02 -6.54
C VAL A 249 15.78 0.06 -7.27
N LYS A 250 15.43 1.33 -7.02
CA LYS A 250 16.12 2.47 -7.61
C LYS A 250 17.41 2.79 -6.89
N ASN A 251 18.45 3.12 -7.64
CA ASN A 251 19.78 3.42 -7.09
C ASN A 251 20.30 2.30 -6.17
N CYS A 252 20.01 1.05 -6.51
CA CYS A 252 20.50 -0.09 -5.77
C CYS A 252 22.04 -0.09 -5.66
N GLN A 253 22.71 0.34 -6.74
CA GLN A 253 24.11 0.77 -6.71
C GLN A 253 24.18 2.18 -7.33
N PRO A 254 25.29 2.93 -7.18
CA PRO A 254 25.39 4.28 -7.73
C PRO A 254 24.98 4.35 -9.23
N GLY A 255 23.83 4.97 -9.50
CA GLY A 255 23.26 5.12 -10.85
C GLY A 255 22.73 3.83 -11.49
N GLN A 256 22.54 2.75 -10.74
CA GLN A 256 22.05 1.47 -11.24
C GLN A 256 20.83 0.97 -10.46
N ASP A 257 19.76 0.70 -11.19
CA ASP A 257 18.59 0.04 -10.66
C ASP A 257 18.77 -1.49 -10.67
N GLN A 258 18.03 -2.18 -9.82
CA GLN A 258 17.88 -3.62 -9.86
C GLN A 258 16.41 -3.98 -9.99
N THR A 259 16.11 -5.05 -10.71
CA THR A 259 14.74 -5.52 -10.91
C THR A 259 14.60 -7.01 -10.62
N VAL A 260 13.47 -7.36 -10.02
CA VAL A 260 12.95 -8.72 -9.93
C VAL A 260 11.66 -8.73 -10.73
N THR A 261 11.57 -9.62 -11.71
CA THR A 261 10.37 -9.77 -12.54
C THR A 261 9.82 -11.18 -12.43
N PHE A 262 8.56 -11.35 -12.81
CA PHE A 262 7.92 -12.65 -12.94
C PHE A 262 7.43 -12.91 -14.38
N ASP A 263 7.30 -14.19 -14.76
CA ASP A 263 6.70 -14.63 -16.01
C ASP A 263 5.20 -14.92 -15.81
N PRO A 264 4.29 -14.13 -16.41
CA PRO A 264 2.84 -14.34 -16.29
C PRO A 264 2.36 -15.72 -16.76
N GLN A 265 3.01 -16.31 -17.76
CA GLN A 265 2.66 -17.64 -18.24
C GLN A 265 3.07 -18.72 -17.24
N ALA A 266 4.23 -18.56 -16.60
CA ALA A 266 4.66 -19.45 -15.53
C ALA A 266 3.73 -19.37 -14.31
N VAL A 267 3.24 -18.17 -13.96
CA VAL A 267 2.21 -17.98 -12.92
C VAL A 267 0.93 -18.76 -13.27
N ALA A 268 0.43 -18.62 -14.50
CA ALA A 268 -0.76 -19.36 -14.93
C ALA A 268 -0.53 -20.87 -14.89
N ASN A 269 0.64 -21.33 -15.32
CA ASN A 269 1.03 -22.75 -15.28
C ASN A 269 1.11 -23.27 -13.84
N LEU A 270 1.71 -22.52 -12.91
CA LEU A 270 1.80 -22.91 -11.50
C LEU A 270 0.40 -23.17 -10.92
N ARG A 271 -0.52 -22.21 -11.11
CA ARG A 271 -1.89 -22.27 -10.61
C ARG A 271 -2.66 -23.50 -11.14
N ALA A 272 -2.36 -23.94 -12.36
CA ALA A 272 -3.03 -25.08 -12.99
C ALA A 272 -2.36 -26.44 -12.74
N MET A 273 -1.05 -26.48 -12.52
CA MET A 273 -0.25 -27.71 -12.59
C MET A 273 -0.35 -28.60 -11.35
N PHE A 274 -0.69 -28.03 -10.19
CA PHE A 274 -0.72 -28.74 -8.91
C PHE A 274 -2.06 -28.58 -8.18
N PRO A 275 -3.14 -29.23 -8.64
CA PRO A 275 -4.46 -29.14 -7.99
C PRO A 275 -4.46 -29.52 -6.51
N GLN A 276 -3.55 -30.40 -6.09
CA GLN A 276 -3.40 -30.83 -4.70
C GLN A 276 -2.71 -29.78 -3.80
N MET A 277 -2.04 -28.80 -4.40
CA MET A 277 -1.39 -27.67 -3.70
C MET A 277 -2.22 -26.39 -3.81
N ALA A 278 -3.36 -26.44 -4.51
CA ALA A 278 -4.17 -25.28 -4.85
C ALA A 278 -5.17 -24.95 -3.73
N GLU A 279 -5.25 -23.68 -3.38
CA GLU A 279 -6.24 -23.12 -2.46
C GLU A 279 -7.00 -21.99 -3.18
N MET A 280 -8.32 -22.10 -3.27
CA MET A 280 -9.14 -21.08 -3.94
C MET A 280 -9.39 -19.90 -3.00
N ASP A 281 -8.99 -18.71 -3.44
CA ASP A 281 -9.37 -17.47 -2.79
C ASP A 281 -10.82 -17.14 -3.14
N THR A 282 -11.71 -17.20 -2.14
CA THR A 282 -13.14 -16.98 -2.33
C THR A 282 -13.51 -15.52 -2.60
N VAL A 283 -12.61 -14.57 -2.31
CA VAL A 283 -12.85 -13.14 -2.53
C VAL A 283 -12.47 -12.76 -3.96
N THR A 284 -11.31 -13.20 -4.44
CA THR A 284 -10.80 -12.84 -5.76
C THR A 284 -11.13 -13.85 -6.85
N GLY A 285 -11.51 -15.07 -6.48
CA GLY A 285 -11.64 -16.21 -7.39
C GLY A 285 -10.31 -16.74 -7.92
N GLN A 286 -9.17 -16.25 -7.42
CA GLN A 286 -7.84 -16.70 -7.83
C GLN A 286 -7.41 -17.95 -7.08
N THR A 287 -6.51 -18.73 -7.69
CA THR A 287 -5.88 -19.88 -7.04
C THR A 287 -4.56 -19.44 -6.39
N LYS A 288 -4.48 -19.59 -5.07
CA LYS A 288 -3.23 -19.57 -4.29
C LYS A 288 -2.60 -20.97 -4.35
N VAL A 289 -1.28 -21.06 -4.23
CA VAL A 289 -0.56 -22.34 -4.33
C VAL A 289 0.38 -22.50 -3.13
N GLN A 290 0.17 -23.54 -2.33
CA GLN A 290 1.05 -23.91 -1.22
C GLN A 290 2.50 -24.06 -1.71
N SER A 291 3.48 -23.67 -0.89
CA SER A 291 4.87 -23.98 -1.21
C SER A 291 5.15 -25.48 -1.17
N VAL A 292 6.29 -25.90 -1.69
CA VAL A 292 6.72 -27.31 -1.61
C VAL A 292 6.83 -27.74 -0.14
N CYS A 293 7.38 -26.89 0.74
CA CYS A 293 7.40 -27.18 2.17
C CYS A 293 5.99 -27.21 2.77
N GLY A 294 5.16 -26.20 2.50
CA GLY A 294 3.81 -26.11 3.05
C GLY A 294 2.94 -27.32 2.70
N HIS A 295 3.10 -27.86 1.49
CA HIS A 295 2.35 -29.04 1.06
C HIS A 295 2.90 -30.36 1.60
N TYR A 296 4.19 -30.63 1.40
CA TYR A 296 4.76 -31.94 1.73
C TYR A 296 5.12 -32.09 3.22
N ASN A 297 5.45 -30.97 3.89
CA ASN A 297 5.73 -30.89 5.32
C ASN A 297 6.75 -31.94 5.83
N THR A 298 7.81 -32.18 5.06
CA THR A 298 8.88 -33.10 5.45
C THR A 298 10.15 -32.32 5.82
N PRO A 299 10.95 -32.78 6.81
CA PRO A 299 12.13 -32.06 7.26
C PRO A 299 13.13 -31.73 6.14
N ASN A 300 13.27 -32.61 5.15
CA ASN A 300 14.20 -32.48 4.04
C ASN A 300 13.79 -31.45 2.98
N VAL A 301 12.49 -31.17 2.83
CA VAL A 301 11.94 -30.14 1.94
C VAL A 301 11.82 -28.80 2.65
N CYS A 302 11.46 -28.84 3.93
CA CYS A 302 11.35 -27.66 4.80
C CYS A 302 12.68 -27.20 5.40
N CYS A 303 13.79 -27.87 5.08
CA CYS A 303 15.13 -27.56 5.60
C CYS A 303 15.21 -27.50 7.13
N GLN A 304 14.61 -28.48 7.80
CA GLN A 304 14.56 -28.57 9.27
C GLN A 304 15.53 -29.64 9.80
N ASN A 305 15.85 -29.56 11.09
CA ASN A 305 16.66 -30.56 11.80
C ASN A 305 18.02 -30.80 11.12
N GLU A 306 18.33 -32.05 10.76
CA GLU A 306 19.57 -32.42 10.06
C GLU A 306 19.70 -31.79 8.66
N PHE A 307 18.61 -31.23 8.12
CA PHE A 307 18.58 -30.49 6.86
C PHE A 307 18.63 -28.97 7.06
N ALA A 308 18.87 -28.47 8.28
CA ALA A 308 18.96 -27.03 8.57
C ALA A 308 20.29 -26.40 8.11
N GLY A 309 20.64 -26.57 6.83
CA GLY A 309 21.79 -25.92 6.23
C GLY A 309 21.86 -26.04 4.69
N PRO A 310 22.45 -25.05 4.00
CA PRO A 310 22.51 -25.00 2.54
C PRO A 310 23.37 -26.11 1.91
N SER A 311 24.28 -26.72 2.69
CA SER A 311 25.08 -27.86 2.22
C SER A 311 24.29 -29.17 2.17
N VAL A 312 23.19 -29.25 2.92
CA VAL A 312 22.43 -30.48 3.16
C VAL A 312 20.98 -30.42 2.69
N CYS A 313 20.37 -29.25 2.51
CA CYS A 313 19.01 -29.10 2.01
C CYS A 313 18.93 -28.51 0.60
N GLY A 314 18.04 -29.08 -0.21
CA GLY A 314 17.68 -28.57 -1.53
C GLY A 314 17.40 -29.69 -2.53
N PRO A 315 16.83 -29.37 -3.70
CA PRO A 315 16.37 -30.34 -4.70
C PRO A 315 17.48 -31.29 -5.18
N GLY A 316 18.73 -30.84 -5.21
CA GLY A 316 19.90 -31.64 -5.59
C GLY A 316 20.64 -32.32 -4.43
N LYS A 317 20.17 -32.18 -3.18
CA LYS A 317 20.90 -32.61 -1.97
C LYS A 317 20.10 -33.55 -1.07
N SER A 318 18.83 -33.25 -0.79
CA SER A 318 18.11 -33.83 0.35
C SER A 318 17.05 -34.88 -0.01
N GLY A 319 17.31 -35.75 -0.98
CA GLY A 319 16.40 -36.88 -1.26
C GLY A 319 15.01 -36.48 -1.75
N TRP A 320 14.87 -35.29 -2.33
CA TRP A 320 13.60 -34.81 -2.88
C TRP A 320 13.07 -35.75 -3.96
N THR A 321 11.77 -36.04 -3.91
CA THR A 321 11.09 -36.85 -4.93
C THR A 321 10.98 -36.09 -6.26
N SER A 322 10.65 -36.80 -7.33
CA SER A 322 10.42 -36.18 -8.64
C SER A 322 9.29 -35.15 -8.61
N ASP A 323 8.23 -35.41 -7.84
CA ASP A 323 7.09 -34.48 -7.74
C ASP A 323 7.44 -33.21 -6.94
N GLN A 324 8.27 -33.35 -5.89
CA GLN A 324 8.79 -32.21 -5.12
C GLN A 324 9.69 -31.32 -5.97
N LYS A 325 10.59 -31.93 -6.76
CA LYS A 325 11.44 -31.21 -7.71
C LYS A 325 10.62 -30.50 -8.78
N LYS A 326 9.61 -31.17 -9.34
CA LYS A 326 8.72 -30.59 -10.35
C LYS A 326 7.95 -29.38 -9.79
N ALA A 327 7.47 -29.46 -8.55
CA ALA A 327 6.83 -28.33 -7.88
C ALA A 327 7.81 -27.15 -7.72
N TYR A 328 9.02 -27.42 -7.23
CA TYR A 328 10.06 -26.40 -7.12
C TYR A 328 10.46 -25.76 -8.45
N ASP A 329 10.58 -26.56 -9.53
CA ASP A 329 10.90 -26.05 -10.86
C ASP A 329 9.77 -25.12 -11.36
N ALA A 330 8.51 -25.41 -11.04
CA ALA A 330 7.39 -24.55 -11.38
C ALA A 330 7.39 -23.22 -10.61
N PHE A 331 7.73 -23.22 -9.32
CA PHE A 331 7.94 -21.98 -8.56
C PHE A 331 9.13 -21.17 -9.12
N THR A 332 10.24 -21.84 -9.43
CA THR A 332 11.42 -21.19 -10.02
C THR A 332 11.13 -20.61 -11.41
N ALA A 333 10.22 -21.22 -12.17
CA ALA A 333 9.80 -20.70 -13.47
C ALA A 333 9.05 -19.37 -13.38
N ILE A 334 8.41 -19.05 -12.24
CA ILE A 334 7.77 -17.75 -12.01
C ILE A 334 8.82 -16.65 -12.11
N SER A 335 9.94 -16.81 -11.40
CA SER A 335 11.06 -15.86 -11.44
C SER A 335 12.36 -16.58 -11.12
N GLY A 336 13.30 -16.53 -12.06
CA GLY A 336 14.63 -17.12 -11.89
C GLY A 336 15.47 -16.50 -10.76
N THR A 337 15.02 -15.35 -10.25
CA THR A 337 15.65 -14.53 -9.21
C THR A 337 14.74 -14.36 -7.99
N SER A 338 13.88 -15.33 -7.71
CA SER A 338 13.05 -15.39 -6.49
C SER A 338 13.36 -16.66 -5.69
N TYR A 339 13.07 -16.64 -4.39
CA TYR A 339 13.20 -17.83 -3.55
C TYR A 339 12.04 -18.79 -3.82
N ALA A 340 12.34 -20.04 -4.18
CA ALA A 340 11.36 -21.12 -4.22
C ALA A 340 11.48 -22.07 -3.02
N PHE A 341 12.60 -22.02 -2.29
CA PHE A 341 12.81 -22.71 -1.00
C PHE A 341 13.85 -21.97 -0.14
N ALA A 342 14.00 -22.39 1.13
CA ALA A 342 14.73 -21.64 2.16
C ALA A 342 16.22 -21.32 1.88
N PHE A 343 16.91 -22.03 0.98
CA PHE A 343 18.35 -21.81 0.72
C PHE A 343 18.64 -21.49 -0.76
N ASP A 344 17.74 -20.76 -1.42
CA ASP A 344 17.91 -20.25 -2.79
C ASP A 344 18.80 -18.98 -2.89
N ASP A 345 19.49 -18.60 -1.80
CA ASP A 345 20.23 -17.35 -1.64
C ASP A 345 21.12 -16.97 -2.83
N LYS A 346 21.73 -17.96 -3.47
CA LYS A 346 22.68 -17.73 -4.58
C LYS A 346 22.06 -17.05 -5.81
N ARG A 347 20.73 -17.08 -5.95
CA ARG A 347 20.03 -16.54 -7.13
C ARG A 347 19.01 -15.46 -6.78
N ALA A 348 18.50 -15.47 -5.55
CA ALA A 348 17.28 -14.76 -5.21
C ALA A 348 17.48 -13.49 -4.37
N THR A 349 18.66 -13.30 -3.75
CA THR A 349 18.96 -12.09 -2.99
C THR A 349 19.53 -10.98 -3.89
N VAL A 350 18.92 -9.81 -3.83
CA VAL A 350 19.47 -8.56 -4.38
C VAL A 350 20.19 -7.81 -3.28
N GLN A 351 21.47 -7.51 -3.50
CA GLN A 351 22.26 -6.68 -2.59
C GLN A 351 22.43 -5.25 -3.16
N CYS A 352 22.00 -4.26 -2.38
CA CYS A 352 22.07 -2.84 -2.69
C CYS A 352 22.87 -2.07 -1.65
N ASN A 353 23.47 -0.95 -2.07
CA ASN A 353 24.14 0.03 -1.22
C ASN A 353 23.63 1.42 -1.64
N GLY A 354 22.55 1.89 -1.02
CA GLY A 354 22.01 3.23 -1.26
C GLY A 354 20.71 3.30 -2.05
N ALA A 355 19.88 2.24 -2.01
CA ALA A 355 18.56 2.27 -2.60
C ALA A 355 17.75 3.45 -2.05
N THR A 356 17.22 4.27 -2.96
CA THR A 356 16.45 5.47 -2.61
C THR A 356 14.95 5.24 -2.72
N ALA A 357 14.55 4.29 -3.56
CA ALA A 357 13.15 3.89 -3.71
C ALA A 357 13.04 2.40 -4.07
N VAL A 358 11.97 1.77 -3.63
CA VAL A 358 11.58 0.39 -3.91
C VAL A 358 10.16 0.38 -4.45
N ASN A 359 10.03 0.08 -5.74
CA ASN A 359 8.75 -0.03 -6.42
C ASN A 359 8.31 -1.48 -6.40
N ILE A 360 7.26 -1.80 -5.64
CA ILE A 360 6.72 -3.15 -5.44
C ILE A 360 5.39 -3.24 -6.19
N GLY A 361 5.35 -4.02 -7.25
CA GLY A 361 4.18 -4.26 -8.08
C GLY A 361 3.54 -5.61 -7.80
N PHE A 362 2.29 -5.61 -7.34
CA PHE A 362 1.44 -6.79 -7.30
C PHE A 362 0.72 -6.93 -8.65
N CYS A 363 0.82 -8.11 -9.27
CA CYS A 363 0.36 -8.35 -10.65
C CYS A 363 1.03 -7.43 -11.70
N LYS A 364 2.17 -6.81 -11.37
CA LYS A 364 2.86 -5.84 -12.23
C LYS A 364 4.37 -6.06 -12.21
N ASN A 365 4.97 -6.25 -13.37
CA ASN A 365 6.41 -6.08 -13.53
C ASN A 365 6.76 -4.58 -13.62
N PRO A 366 7.95 -4.16 -13.13
CA PRO A 366 8.34 -2.75 -13.09
C PRO A 366 8.68 -2.09 -14.43
#